data_AF-A0AAD7XL91-F1
#
_entry.id   AF-A0AAD7XL91-F1
#
_cell.length_a   1.000
_cell.length_b   1.000
_cell.length_c   1.000
_cell.angle_alpha   90.00
_cell.angle_beta   90.00
_cell.angle_gamma   90.00
#
_symmetry.space_group_name_H-M   'P 1'
#
loop_
_entity.id
_entity.type
_entity.pdbx_description
1 polymer ?
#
loop_
_entity_poly.entity_id
_entity_poly.type
_entity_poly.pdbx_seq_one_letter_code
_entity_poly.pdbx_strand_id
1 'polypeptide(L)'
;MATMGSAALEELGDDGHDHEHGVHEHGAPEHGVHEHGVHEHRVYEHGAHEHGAHEHGAHELGAHERGAHEPVLVGPEHGAHEHGAHEHEHGAHEHEHGAREHEHEHEHEVEELHEHVEKEEEGVNEADVGPADRYVTPADATEFDDESTEIRYTGTSGLKVTVLEGLYRLKRLTHLTLRSCLIADMSAISANGATLTHLELYDNQVRSLRGVEGCPHLVVLDMSFNVIRSSAPVAVCSRLQDCYIAANKLRTIEGLANLAELRKLDLGANRIREMGGFPPGLRHLFLGKNKIERIAGLDGIAELSVLDVQSNRLTSLQDAFGPNLRTLRELYLANNAIGPDLEPGHLQHLANLVTIDLSHNRLTRLDPFAVLALLEDLWLSYNAVPDLDHVSPVAKLPLTCIYLEHNPCAQDPRYVAFLRDLFPTLTQVDANCYPPSRSP
;
A
#
# COMPACT_ATOMS: atom_id res chain seq x y z
N MET A 1 -35.26 56.08 4.87
CA MET A 1 -36.58 56.62 5.25
C MET A 1 -37.44 56.66 3.99
N ALA A 2 -38.65 56.07 4.07
CA ALA A 2 -39.74 56.01 3.08
C ALA A 2 -39.44 55.23 1.78
N THR A 3 -39.91 54.01 1.48
CA THR A 3 -41.22 53.28 1.55
C THR A 3 -42.32 53.75 0.62
N MET A 4 -42.91 52.74 -0.06
CA MET A 4 -44.24 52.64 -0.68
C MET A 4 -44.34 53.09 -2.16
N GLY A 5 -45.07 52.41 -3.04
CA GLY A 5 -46.05 51.35 -2.83
C GLY A 5 -46.52 50.71 -4.14
N SER A 6 -47.05 49.50 -3.95
CA SER A 6 -47.74 48.60 -4.89
C SER A 6 -49.17 49.08 -5.20
N ALA A 7 -49.69 48.73 -6.39
CA ALA A 7 -51.07 48.29 -6.70
C ALA A 7 -51.24 48.29 -8.24
N ALA A 8 -51.48 47.19 -8.96
CA ALA A 8 -52.60 46.23 -8.94
C ALA A 8 -53.79 46.62 -9.83
N LEU A 9 -54.43 45.57 -10.39
CA LEU A 9 -55.80 45.47 -10.97
C LEU A 9 -55.90 45.65 -12.51
N GLU A 10 -56.68 44.87 -13.28
CA GLU A 10 -57.45 43.62 -13.10
C GLU A 10 -58.13 43.26 -14.46
N GLU A 11 -58.78 42.08 -14.52
CA GLU A 11 -59.90 41.68 -15.41
C GLU A 11 -59.62 41.23 -16.87
N LEU A 12 -60.22 40.18 -17.48
CA LEU A 12 -61.25 39.13 -17.24
C LEU A 12 -61.05 38.10 -18.41
N GLY A 13 -61.48 36.82 -18.42
CA GLY A 13 -62.33 36.00 -17.56
C GLY A 13 -62.53 34.60 -18.21
N ASP A 14 -63.21 33.72 -17.46
CA ASP A 14 -64.08 32.58 -17.85
C ASP A 14 -63.54 31.44 -18.75
N ASP A 15 -63.88 30.15 -18.59
CA ASP A 15 -64.89 29.45 -17.79
C ASP A 15 -64.61 27.91 -17.90
N GLY A 16 -65.06 27.07 -16.95
CA GLY A 16 -65.17 25.61 -17.20
C GLY A 16 -64.81 24.66 -16.04
N HIS A 17 -65.82 23.93 -15.56
CA HIS A 17 -65.87 23.05 -14.38
C HIS A 17 -65.26 21.63 -14.49
N ASP A 18 -65.12 21.04 -13.29
CA ASP A 18 -65.45 19.66 -12.87
C ASP A 18 -64.34 18.63 -12.54
N HIS A 19 -64.22 18.42 -11.22
CA HIS A 19 -64.23 17.16 -10.43
C HIS A 19 -63.25 15.97 -10.64
N GLU A 20 -62.58 15.68 -9.52
CA GLU A 20 -62.36 14.38 -8.84
C GLU A 20 -61.18 13.44 -9.19
N HIS A 21 -60.39 13.19 -8.12
CA HIS A 21 -59.75 11.96 -7.63
C HIS A 21 -59.33 10.84 -8.62
N GLY A 22 -58.05 10.43 -8.56
CA GLY A 22 -57.67 9.12 -9.08
C GLY A 22 -56.17 8.85 -9.24
N VAL A 23 -55.60 8.32 -8.16
CA VAL A 23 -54.40 7.48 -7.98
C VAL A 23 -53.83 6.71 -9.20
N HIS A 24 -52.48 6.75 -9.30
CA HIS A 24 -51.48 5.82 -9.86
C HIS A 24 -51.32 5.52 -11.38
N GLU A 25 -50.03 5.46 -11.75
CA GLU A 25 -49.37 4.71 -12.83
C GLU A 25 -49.28 5.33 -14.24
N HIS A 26 -48.21 6.09 -14.47
CA HIS A 26 -47.46 6.13 -15.73
C HIS A 26 -45.99 5.80 -15.37
N GLY A 27 -45.35 4.80 -15.97
CA GLY A 27 -45.05 4.76 -17.40
C GLY A 27 -43.66 5.36 -17.59
N ALA A 28 -42.63 4.52 -17.70
CA ALA A 28 -41.40 4.90 -18.40
C ALA A 28 -41.76 5.08 -19.90
N PRO A 29 -41.15 6.01 -20.67
CA PRO A 29 -39.70 5.95 -20.92
C PRO A 29 -38.97 7.30 -21.12
N GLU A 30 -37.64 7.18 -21.06
CA GLU A 30 -36.59 7.91 -21.78
C GLU A 30 -36.62 9.44 -21.87
N HIS A 31 -35.56 10.07 -21.34
CA HIS A 31 -34.76 11.05 -22.08
C HIS A 31 -33.34 11.11 -21.49
N GLY A 32 -32.35 10.94 -22.36
CA GLY A 32 -30.94 11.06 -22.03
C GLY A 32 -30.50 12.50 -21.79
N VAL A 33 -29.31 12.64 -21.20
CA VAL A 33 -28.48 13.83 -21.31
C VAL A 33 -27.03 13.37 -21.47
N HIS A 34 -26.45 13.75 -22.60
CA HIS A 34 -25.03 13.68 -22.93
C HIS A 34 -24.29 14.92 -22.36
N GLU A 35 -22.95 14.84 -22.37
CA GLU A 35 -21.96 15.93 -22.25
C GLU A 35 -21.60 16.39 -20.82
N HIS A 36 -20.33 16.62 -20.42
CA HIS A 36 -19.06 16.81 -21.12
C HIS A 36 -17.89 16.29 -20.25
N GLY A 37 -16.77 15.95 -20.90
CA GLY A 37 -15.53 15.55 -20.25
C GLY A 37 -14.85 16.67 -19.45
N VAL A 38 -13.97 16.27 -18.54
CA VAL A 38 -12.99 17.15 -17.91
C VAL A 38 -11.63 16.45 -17.96
N HIS A 39 -10.71 17.04 -18.71
CA HIS A 39 -9.27 16.85 -18.54
C HIS A 39 -8.87 17.45 -17.19
N GLU A 40 -8.18 16.71 -16.32
CA GLU A 40 -7.48 17.33 -15.18
C GLU A 40 -6.01 16.93 -15.13
N HIS A 41 -5.20 17.93 -15.44
CA HIS A 41 -3.84 18.09 -14.96
C HIS A 41 -3.86 18.31 -13.44
N ARG A 42 -2.90 17.66 -12.74
CA ARG A 42 -2.28 18.10 -11.47
C ARG A 42 -3.18 18.90 -10.53
N VAL A 43 -3.75 18.22 -9.53
CA VAL A 43 -4.12 18.86 -8.26
C VAL A 43 -3.64 17.97 -7.12
N TYR A 44 -2.83 18.57 -6.25
CA TYR A 44 -2.55 18.06 -4.91
C TYR A 44 -3.84 18.24 -4.09
N GLU A 45 -4.42 17.17 -3.58
CA GLU A 45 -5.44 17.24 -2.54
C GLU A 45 -4.96 16.51 -1.30
N HIS A 46 -4.91 17.28 -0.21
CA HIS A 46 -4.80 16.79 1.15
C HIS A 46 -5.94 15.82 1.44
N GLY A 47 -5.60 14.68 2.04
CA GLY A 47 -6.52 13.60 2.36
C GLY A 47 -7.71 14.08 3.19
N ALA A 48 -8.90 13.97 2.60
CA ALA A 48 -10.13 13.71 3.32
C ALA A 48 -10.39 12.20 3.21
N HIS A 49 -10.13 11.45 4.28
CA HIS A 49 -10.53 10.05 4.34
C HIS A 49 -12.01 9.98 4.72
N GLU A 50 -12.82 9.47 3.79
CA GLU A 50 -14.20 9.06 4.03
C GLU A 50 -14.26 7.88 5.01
N HIS A 51 -15.25 7.96 5.89
CA HIS A 51 -15.57 6.99 6.93
C HIS A 51 -15.82 5.59 6.36
N GLY A 52 -15.16 4.59 6.98
CA GLY A 52 -15.45 3.17 6.75
C GLY A 52 -16.88 2.82 7.14
N ALA A 53 -17.65 2.33 6.17
CA ALA A 53 -18.81 1.50 6.43
C ALA A 53 -18.31 0.05 6.58
N HIS A 54 -18.48 -0.49 7.78
CA HIS A 54 -18.38 -1.92 8.08
C HIS A 54 -19.37 -2.71 7.21
N GLU A 55 -18.88 -3.57 6.32
CA GLU A 55 -19.66 -4.72 5.84
C GLU A 55 -19.10 -6.00 6.49
N HIS A 56 -19.93 -6.58 7.35
CA HIS A 56 -19.77 -7.94 7.83
C HIS A 56 -19.97 -8.91 6.65
N GLY A 57 -18.89 -9.55 6.21
CA GLY A 57 -18.97 -10.66 5.27
C GLY A 57 -19.77 -11.81 5.87
N ALA A 58 -20.96 -12.06 5.31
CA ALA A 58 -21.69 -13.30 5.52
C ALA A 58 -20.94 -14.45 4.83
N HIS A 59 -20.57 -15.46 5.61
CA HIS A 59 -20.10 -16.75 5.10
C HIS A 59 -21.26 -17.45 4.38
N GLU A 60 -21.29 -17.42 3.04
CA GLU A 60 -22.07 -18.37 2.26
C GLU A 60 -21.26 -19.67 2.09
N LEU A 61 -21.64 -20.68 2.88
CA LEU A 61 -21.23 -22.07 2.67
C LEU A 61 -21.95 -22.60 1.43
N GLY A 62 -21.23 -22.65 0.31
CA GLY A 62 -21.63 -23.41 -0.87
C GLY A 62 -21.65 -24.90 -0.54
N ALA A 63 -22.85 -25.47 -0.43
CA ALA A 63 -23.08 -26.90 -0.32
C ALA A 63 -22.65 -27.58 -1.63
N HIS A 64 -21.59 -28.39 -1.58
CA HIS A 64 -21.31 -29.39 -2.59
C HIS A 64 -21.62 -30.78 -2.02
N GLU A 65 -22.80 -31.31 -2.36
CA GLU A 65 -23.14 -32.72 -2.20
C GLU A 65 -22.21 -33.58 -3.06
N ARG A 66 -21.43 -34.46 -2.42
CA ARG A 66 -20.93 -35.68 -3.05
C ARG A 66 -20.88 -36.83 -2.04
N GLY A 67 -21.83 -37.75 -2.22
CA GLY A 67 -21.63 -39.20 -2.22
C GLY A 67 -20.97 -39.83 -0.99
N ALA A 68 -21.81 -40.34 -0.10
CA ALA A 68 -21.41 -41.37 0.86
C ALA A 68 -20.89 -42.61 0.12
N HIS A 69 -19.65 -42.99 0.40
CA HIS A 69 -19.15 -44.34 0.18
C HIS A 69 -18.44 -44.81 1.45
N GLU A 70 -19.15 -45.65 2.21
CA GLU A 70 -18.56 -46.52 3.23
C GLU A 70 -17.54 -47.46 2.57
N PRO A 71 -16.47 -47.80 3.28
CA PRO A 71 -16.01 -49.17 3.26
C PRO A 71 -16.00 -49.74 4.68
N VAL A 72 -16.72 -50.86 4.77
CA VAL A 72 -16.73 -51.88 5.80
C VAL A 72 -15.30 -52.24 6.27
N LEU A 73 -15.01 -52.03 7.55
CA LEU A 73 -13.87 -52.62 8.24
C LEU A 73 -14.31 -53.85 9.02
N VAL A 74 -13.88 -55.02 8.55
CA VAL A 74 -13.89 -56.30 9.27
C VAL A 74 -12.44 -56.58 9.69
N GLY A 75 -12.15 -56.52 10.99
CA GLY A 75 -11.05 -57.31 11.58
C GLY A 75 -11.48 -58.77 11.77
N PRO A 76 -10.61 -59.72 12.17
CA PRO A 76 -9.58 -59.47 13.18
C PRO A 76 -8.24 -60.27 13.04
N GLU A 77 -7.32 -59.95 13.97
CA GLU A 77 -6.42 -60.86 14.69
C GLU A 77 -5.33 -61.66 13.96
N HIS A 78 -4.06 -61.37 14.27
CA HIS A 78 -3.22 -62.17 15.18
C HIS A 78 -1.74 -61.75 15.08
N GLY A 79 -1.03 -61.82 16.22
CA GLY A 79 0.43 -61.96 16.22
C GLY A 79 1.17 -61.04 17.17
N ALA A 80 1.04 -61.30 18.47
CA ALA A 80 1.95 -60.80 19.49
C ALA A 80 3.37 -61.37 19.28
N HIS A 81 4.39 -60.53 19.47
CA HIS A 81 5.69 -60.98 19.98
C HIS A 81 6.35 -59.84 20.78
N GLU A 82 6.39 -60.04 22.09
CA GLU A 82 7.24 -59.33 23.05
C GLU A 82 8.70 -59.77 22.89
N HIS A 83 9.63 -58.82 23.09
CA HIS A 83 10.96 -58.94 23.69
C HIS A 83 11.58 -57.52 23.62
N GLY A 84 12.15 -56.89 24.64
CA GLY A 84 12.41 -57.22 26.03
C GLY A 84 12.97 -55.95 26.68
N ALA A 85 12.69 -55.78 27.97
CA ALA A 85 13.14 -54.65 28.78
C ALA A 85 14.66 -54.67 28.99
N HIS A 86 15.25 -53.48 29.08
CA HIS A 86 16.46 -53.27 29.88
C HIS A 86 16.35 -51.91 30.57
N GLU A 87 16.00 -51.98 31.86
CA GLU A 87 16.19 -50.91 32.82
C GLU A 87 17.67 -50.83 33.21
N HIS A 88 18.17 -49.60 33.34
CA HIS A 88 19.29 -49.31 34.24
C HIS A 88 19.07 -47.92 34.83
N GLU A 89 18.65 -47.90 36.10
CA GLU A 89 18.78 -46.76 37.00
C GLU A 89 20.26 -46.51 37.31
N HIS A 90 20.66 -45.23 37.35
CA HIS A 90 21.43 -44.64 38.46
C HIS A 90 21.73 -43.16 38.18
N GLY A 91 21.56 -42.33 39.23
CA GLY A 91 22.36 -41.13 39.42
C GLY A 91 21.58 -39.82 39.49
N ALA A 92 21.08 -39.51 40.68
CA ALA A 92 20.69 -38.15 41.06
C ALA A 92 21.92 -37.23 41.05
N HIS A 93 21.82 -36.09 40.38
CA HIS A 93 22.57 -34.89 40.73
C HIS A 93 21.71 -33.66 40.46
N GLU A 94 21.41 -32.97 41.56
CA GLU A 94 20.76 -31.66 41.60
C GLU A 94 21.61 -30.63 40.86
N HIS A 95 21.00 -29.85 39.97
CA HIS A 95 21.38 -28.46 39.72
C HIS A 95 20.21 -27.67 39.15
N GLU A 96 19.96 -26.54 39.81
CA GLU A 96 19.01 -25.49 39.44
C GLU A 96 19.20 -25.02 38.00
N HIS A 97 18.11 -24.93 37.23
CA HIS A 97 17.79 -23.79 36.35
C HIS A 97 16.40 -24.04 35.73
N GLY A 98 15.38 -23.39 36.29
CA GLY A 98 14.03 -23.38 35.76
C GLY A 98 13.76 -22.16 34.87
N ALA A 99 13.01 -22.41 33.81
CA ALA A 99 12.20 -21.49 33.02
C ALA A 99 12.92 -20.56 32.01
N ARG A 100 13.34 -21.12 30.86
CA ARG A 100 13.39 -20.42 29.55
C ARG A 100 13.28 -21.40 28.38
N GLU A 101 12.25 -22.24 28.36
CA GLU A 101 11.92 -23.06 27.18
C GLU A 101 10.40 -23.16 27.12
N HIS A 102 9.76 -22.19 26.46
CA HIS A 102 8.38 -22.30 25.95
C HIS A 102 7.94 -21.13 25.03
N GLU A 103 8.80 -20.16 24.73
CA GLU A 103 8.50 -19.10 23.75
C GLU A 103 9.12 -19.32 22.36
N HIS A 104 9.95 -20.36 22.18
CA HIS A 104 10.60 -20.65 20.89
C HIS A 104 9.86 -21.66 19.99
N GLU A 105 8.83 -22.35 20.49
CA GLU A 105 8.10 -23.35 19.69
C GLU A 105 6.96 -22.73 18.85
N HIS A 106 6.42 -21.56 19.24
CA HIS A 106 5.36 -20.89 18.47
C HIS A 106 5.85 -19.98 17.34
N GLU A 107 7.12 -19.53 17.36
CA GLU A 107 7.70 -18.81 16.21
C GLU A 107 8.15 -19.77 15.10
N HIS A 108 8.56 -20.99 15.45
CA HIS A 108 8.93 -22.03 14.48
C HIS A 108 7.73 -22.59 13.69
N GLU A 109 6.54 -22.67 14.30
CA GLU A 109 5.33 -23.15 13.60
C GLU A 109 4.81 -22.13 12.56
N VAL A 110 5.01 -20.82 12.76
CA VAL A 110 4.61 -19.80 11.79
C VAL A 110 5.62 -19.68 10.64
N GLU A 111 6.91 -19.87 10.91
CA GLU A 111 7.94 -19.93 9.85
C GLU A 111 7.85 -21.20 9.02
N GLU A 112 7.56 -22.36 9.62
CA GLU A 112 7.32 -23.59 8.86
C GLU A 112 6.05 -23.49 8.02
N LEU A 113 4.95 -22.89 8.51
CA LEU A 113 3.74 -22.70 7.70
C LEU A 113 3.97 -21.75 6.51
N HIS A 114 4.83 -20.74 6.66
CA HIS A 114 5.18 -19.83 5.56
C HIS A 114 6.19 -20.44 4.56
N GLU A 115 7.11 -21.30 5.00
CA GLU A 115 8.00 -22.07 4.10
C GLU A 115 7.31 -23.26 3.43
N HIS A 116 6.33 -23.90 4.09
CA HIS A 116 5.58 -25.01 3.50
C HIS A 116 4.61 -24.52 2.41
N VAL A 117 4.13 -23.28 2.47
CA VAL A 117 3.43 -22.64 1.34
C VAL A 117 4.41 -22.28 0.21
N GLU A 118 5.68 -21.97 0.51
CA GLU A 118 6.70 -21.66 -0.51
C GLU A 118 7.27 -22.92 -1.22
N LYS A 119 7.15 -24.12 -0.64
CA LYS A 119 7.48 -25.39 -1.34
C LYS A 119 6.38 -25.91 -2.25
N GLU A 120 5.14 -25.46 -2.10
CA GLU A 120 4.05 -25.82 -3.01
C GLU A 120 4.00 -24.94 -4.28
N GLU A 121 4.70 -23.79 -4.32
CA GLU A 121 4.86 -22.98 -5.55
C GLU A 121 6.05 -23.40 -6.45
N GLU A 122 6.88 -24.36 -6.04
CA GLU A 122 7.97 -24.92 -6.88
C GLU A 122 7.53 -26.12 -7.74
N GLY A 123 6.25 -26.48 -7.71
CA GLY A 123 5.64 -27.53 -8.51
C GLY A 123 4.46 -27.03 -9.33
N VAL A 124 4.66 -26.08 -10.25
CA VAL A 124 3.66 -25.84 -11.29
C VAL A 124 3.64 -27.07 -12.19
N ASN A 125 2.74 -28.00 -11.88
CA ASN A 125 2.28 -29.02 -12.81
C ASN A 125 1.84 -28.29 -14.09
N GLU A 126 2.57 -28.48 -15.20
CA GLU A 126 2.21 -27.99 -16.55
C GLU A 126 0.93 -28.67 -17.11
N ALA A 127 0.00 -29.10 -16.25
CA ALA A 127 -1.08 -30.02 -16.61
C ALA A 127 -2.49 -29.49 -16.33
N ASP A 128 -2.66 -28.22 -15.97
CA ASP A 128 -3.99 -27.58 -15.90
C ASP A 128 -4.01 -26.24 -16.64
N VAL A 129 -3.69 -26.30 -17.94
CA VAL A 129 -3.87 -25.18 -18.86
C VAL A 129 -5.35 -25.18 -19.29
N GLY A 130 -6.17 -24.44 -18.55
CA GLY A 130 -7.52 -24.05 -18.95
C GLY A 130 -7.54 -23.35 -20.32
N PRO A 131 -8.73 -23.22 -20.94
CA PRO A 131 -8.88 -23.18 -22.39
C PRO A 131 -8.11 -22.02 -23.03
N ALA A 132 -7.06 -22.35 -23.77
CA ALA A 132 -6.30 -21.52 -24.71
C ALA A 132 -6.49 -20.01 -24.52
N ASP A 133 -5.54 -19.37 -23.84
CA ASP A 133 -5.41 -17.91 -23.79
C ASP A 133 -5.65 -17.36 -25.19
N ARG A 134 -6.80 -16.71 -25.36
CA ARG A 134 -7.21 -16.20 -26.66
C ARG A 134 -6.12 -15.22 -27.09
N TYR A 135 -5.56 -15.44 -28.28
CA TYR A 135 -4.62 -14.52 -28.88
C TYR A 135 -5.36 -13.21 -29.15
N VAL A 136 -5.14 -12.21 -28.28
CA VAL A 136 -5.82 -10.92 -28.31
C VAL A 136 -4.73 -9.86 -28.33
N THR A 137 -4.72 -9.12 -29.43
CA THR A 137 -3.81 -8.00 -29.66
C THR A 137 -4.45 -6.69 -29.17
N PRO A 138 -3.69 -5.59 -29.04
CA PRO A 138 -4.27 -4.30 -28.72
C PRO A 138 -5.34 -3.87 -29.74
N ALA A 139 -5.17 -4.22 -31.02
CA ALA A 139 -6.11 -3.85 -32.10
C ALA A 139 -7.46 -4.56 -32.00
N ASP A 140 -7.52 -5.71 -31.32
CA ASP A 140 -8.79 -6.40 -31.02
C ASP A 140 -9.54 -5.72 -29.86
N ALA A 141 -8.80 -5.04 -28.99
CA ALA A 141 -9.30 -4.48 -27.74
C ALA A 141 -9.70 -3.01 -27.84
N THR A 142 -8.99 -2.23 -28.67
CA THR A 142 -9.22 -0.79 -28.83
C THR A 142 -8.85 -0.31 -30.24
N GLU A 143 -9.52 0.75 -30.69
CA GLU A 143 -9.30 1.34 -32.01
C GLU A 143 -8.10 2.29 -31.99
N PHE A 144 -7.19 2.13 -32.95
CA PHE A 144 -6.08 3.04 -33.23
C PHE A 144 -5.60 2.86 -34.67
N ASP A 145 -4.83 3.81 -35.16
CA ASP A 145 -4.22 3.82 -36.49
C ASP A 145 -2.70 3.96 -36.44
N ASP A 146 -2.04 3.91 -37.61
CA ASP A 146 -0.56 3.95 -37.70
C ASP A 146 0.05 5.29 -37.25
N GLU A 147 -0.75 6.37 -37.19
CA GLU A 147 -0.31 7.71 -36.75
C GLU A 147 -0.56 7.95 -35.26
N SER A 148 -1.22 7.02 -34.58
CA SER A 148 -1.61 7.14 -33.18
C SER A 148 -0.38 7.29 -32.29
N THR A 149 -0.39 8.35 -31.47
CA THR A 149 0.68 8.65 -30.51
C THR A 149 0.44 8.04 -29.14
N GLU A 150 -0.76 7.49 -28.93
CA GLU A 150 -1.23 6.99 -27.65
C GLU A 150 -2.18 5.82 -27.83
N ILE A 151 -2.04 4.81 -26.97
CA ILE A 151 -3.03 3.75 -26.79
C ILE A 151 -3.34 3.67 -25.29
N ARG A 152 -4.63 3.71 -24.95
CA ARG A 152 -5.11 3.47 -23.59
C ARG A 152 -6.21 2.43 -23.59
N TYR A 153 -6.04 1.38 -22.81
CA TYR A 153 -7.04 0.33 -22.65
C TYR A 153 -7.00 -0.27 -21.23
N THR A 154 -8.18 -0.61 -20.71
CA THR A 154 -8.34 -1.29 -19.42
C THR A 154 -9.22 -2.53 -19.61
N GLY A 155 -8.67 -3.71 -19.38
CA GLY A 155 -9.32 -4.98 -19.66
C GLY A 155 -10.28 -5.49 -18.59
N THR A 156 -10.64 -4.71 -17.56
CA THR A 156 -11.46 -5.19 -16.41
C THR A 156 -12.78 -5.83 -16.85
N SER A 157 -13.48 -5.22 -17.81
CA SER A 157 -14.77 -5.69 -18.32
C SER A 157 -14.74 -6.06 -19.81
N GLY A 158 -13.55 -6.07 -20.42
CA GLY A 158 -13.35 -6.21 -21.86
C GLY A 158 -12.49 -7.42 -22.25
N LEU A 159 -12.05 -7.44 -23.51
CA LEU A 159 -11.09 -8.43 -23.99
C LEU A 159 -9.76 -8.24 -23.26
N LYS A 160 -9.22 -9.33 -22.71
CA LYS A 160 -7.90 -9.31 -22.09
C LYS A 160 -6.83 -9.39 -23.17
N VAL A 161 -6.10 -8.30 -23.39
CA VAL A 161 -4.92 -8.32 -24.28
C VAL A 161 -3.90 -9.31 -23.72
N THR A 162 -3.41 -10.23 -24.54
CA THR A 162 -2.45 -11.28 -24.14
C THR A 162 -1.08 -11.06 -24.77
N VAL A 163 -1.03 -10.38 -25.92
CA VAL A 163 0.19 -10.14 -26.70
C VAL A 163 0.23 -8.71 -27.22
N LEU A 164 1.43 -8.20 -27.48
CA LEU A 164 1.67 -6.84 -27.96
C LEU A 164 1.97 -6.78 -29.47
N GLU A 165 1.43 -7.71 -30.26
CA GLU A 165 1.61 -7.70 -31.71
C GLU A 165 0.97 -6.45 -32.34
N GLY A 166 1.57 -5.94 -33.42
CA GLY A 166 1.08 -4.79 -34.18
C GLY A 166 1.66 -3.44 -33.73
N LEU A 167 2.20 -3.35 -32.50
CA LEU A 167 2.80 -2.11 -31.99
C LEU A 167 3.94 -1.57 -32.87
N TYR A 168 4.66 -2.45 -33.57
CA TYR A 168 5.73 -2.07 -34.50
C TYR A 168 5.31 -1.11 -35.62
N ARG A 169 4.00 -1.02 -35.93
CA ARG A 169 3.45 -0.09 -36.91
C ARG A 169 3.40 1.35 -36.41
N LEU A 170 3.30 1.54 -35.10
CA LEU A 170 3.03 2.83 -34.45
C LEU A 170 4.31 3.64 -34.25
N LYS A 171 4.86 4.20 -35.33
CA LYS A 171 6.16 4.88 -35.32
C LYS A 171 6.20 6.16 -34.49
N ARG A 172 5.05 6.64 -34.01
CA ARG A 172 4.90 7.86 -33.22
C ARG A 172 4.35 7.58 -31.82
N LEU A 173 4.23 6.32 -31.41
CA LEU A 173 3.69 5.95 -30.11
C LEU A 173 4.58 6.48 -28.99
N THR A 174 4.00 7.33 -28.14
CA THR A 174 4.64 7.94 -26.99
C THR A 174 4.08 7.41 -25.67
N HIS A 175 2.78 7.08 -25.65
CA HIS A 175 2.08 6.61 -24.45
C HIS A 175 1.41 5.26 -24.73
N LEU A 176 1.73 4.25 -23.92
CA LEU A 176 1.08 2.95 -23.98
C LEU A 176 0.58 2.56 -22.59
N THR A 177 -0.74 2.55 -22.42
CA THR A 177 -1.41 2.12 -21.20
C THR A 177 -2.29 0.92 -21.52
N LEU A 178 -1.95 -0.24 -20.98
CA LEU A 178 -2.74 -1.48 -21.09
C LEU A 178 -2.89 -2.09 -19.69
N ARG A 179 -3.97 -1.74 -19.00
CA ARG A 179 -4.21 -2.15 -17.60
C ARG A 179 -5.14 -3.36 -17.51
N SER A 180 -4.99 -4.16 -16.45
CA SER A 180 -5.89 -5.27 -16.13
C SER A 180 -6.09 -6.23 -17.32
N CYS A 181 -4.98 -6.59 -17.96
CA CYS A 181 -4.91 -7.50 -19.11
C CYS A 181 -4.16 -8.79 -18.70
N LEU A 182 -3.74 -9.61 -19.67
CA LEU A 182 -3.03 -10.88 -19.43
C LEU A 182 -1.67 -10.90 -20.14
N ILE A 183 -1.03 -9.73 -20.26
CA ILE A 183 0.25 -9.59 -20.98
C ILE A 183 1.34 -10.22 -20.12
N ALA A 184 2.03 -11.24 -20.65
CA ALA A 184 3.13 -11.91 -19.96
C ALA A 184 4.52 -11.53 -20.51
N ASP A 185 4.60 -11.19 -21.80
CA ASP A 185 5.81 -10.75 -22.48
C ASP A 185 5.58 -9.35 -23.06
N MET A 186 6.41 -8.41 -22.63
CA MET A 186 6.38 -7.01 -23.06
C MET A 186 7.47 -6.68 -24.07
N SER A 187 8.32 -7.63 -24.49
CA SER A 187 9.50 -7.36 -25.31
C SER A 187 9.22 -6.63 -26.63
N ALA A 188 8.01 -6.76 -27.18
CA ALA A 188 7.59 -6.07 -28.39
C ALA A 188 7.61 -4.53 -28.29
N ILE A 189 7.56 -3.95 -27.07
CA ILE A 189 7.63 -2.48 -26.90
C ILE A 189 8.91 -1.87 -27.46
N SER A 190 9.98 -2.67 -27.60
CA SER A 190 11.26 -2.16 -28.11
C SER A 190 11.14 -1.63 -29.53
N ALA A 191 10.11 -2.06 -30.28
CA ALA A 191 9.80 -1.52 -31.61
C ALA A 191 9.41 -0.02 -31.59
N ASN A 192 8.97 0.49 -30.44
CA ASN A 192 8.57 1.88 -30.20
C ASN A 192 9.52 2.60 -29.23
N GLY A 193 10.63 1.97 -28.83
CA GLY A 193 11.47 2.50 -27.75
C GLY A 193 12.15 3.84 -28.06
N ALA A 194 12.31 4.20 -29.33
CA ALA A 194 12.80 5.52 -29.75
C ALA A 194 11.81 6.67 -29.48
N THR A 195 10.52 6.37 -29.28
CA THR A 195 9.46 7.38 -29.11
C THR A 195 8.70 7.23 -27.79
N LEU A 196 8.70 6.05 -27.18
CA LEU A 196 7.97 5.77 -25.95
C LEU A 196 8.50 6.61 -24.78
N THR A 197 7.61 7.36 -24.14
CA THR A 197 7.90 8.17 -22.94
C THR A 197 7.08 7.71 -21.73
N HIS A 198 5.92 7.11 -21.94
CA HIS A 198 5.06 6.58 -20.88
C HIS A 198 4.66 5.15 -21.19
N LEU A 199 4.89 4.26 -20.23
CA LEU A 199 4.50 2.86 -20.31
C LEU A 199 3.81 2.43 -19.01
N GLU A 200 2.57 1.97 -19.14
CA GLU A 200 1.78 1.49 -18.02
C GLU A 200 1.18 0.12 -18.36
N LEU A 201 1.70 -0.92 -17.71
CA LEU A 201 1.21 -2.30 -17.80
C LEU A 201 0.74 -2.79 -16.42
N TYR A 202 0.08 -1.91 -15.67
CA TYR A 202 -0.50 -2.20 -14.35
C TYR A 202 -1.46 -3.41 -14.42
N ASP A 203 -1.36 -4.33 -13.45
CA ASP A 203 -2.25 -5.50 -13.33
C ASP A 203 -2.21 -6.37 -14.60
N ASN A 204 -1.06 -7.01 -14.80
CA ASN A 204 -0.79 -7.94 -15.91
C ASN A 204 -0.01 -9.16 -15.38
N GLN A 205 0.54 -9.97 -16.28
CA GLN A 205 1.32 -11.17 -15.95
C GLN A 205 2.80 -11.03 -16.34
N VAL A 206 3.31 -9.81 -16.46
CA VAL A 206 4.66 -9.55 -16.96
C VAL A 206 5.69 -10.16 -16.01
N ARG A 207 6.56 -11.01 -16.57
CA ARG A 207 7.59 -11.75 -15.80
C ARG A 207 8.94 -11.05 -15.75
N SER A 208 9.21 -10.18 -16.71
CA SER A 208 10.50 -9.52 -16.89
C SER A 208 10.32 -8.18 -17.59
N LEU A 209 11.16 -7.20 -17.24
CA LEU A 209 11.23 -5.89 -17.88
C LEU A 209 12.02 -5.89 -19.20
N ARG A 210 12.28 -7.07 -19.78
CA ARG A 210 12.95 -7.18 -21.08
C ARG A 210 12.18 -6.39 -22.15
N GLY A 211 12.90 -5.60 -22.93
CA GLY A 211 12.36 -4.67 -23.92
C GLY A 211 12.51 -3.22 -23.50
N VAL A 212 12.52 -2.94 -22.18
CA VAL A 212 12.78 -1.61 -21.62
C VAL A 212 14.18 -1.11 -21.98
N GLU A 213 15.14 -2.02 -22.22
CA GLU A 213 16.50 -1.66 -22.65
C GLU A 213 16.53 -0.89 -23.97
N GLY A 214 15.48 -1.01 -24.79
CA GLY A 214 15.30 -0.27 -26.04
C GLY A 214 14.63 1.11 -25.88
N CYS A 215 14.21 1.48 -24.67
CA CYS A 215 13.35 2.64 -24.40
C CYS A 215 14.04 3.73 -23.56
N PRO A 216 15.11 4.39 -24.06
CA PRO A 216 15.92 5.33 -23.27
C PRO A 216 15.20 6.64 -22.94
N HIS A 217 14.07 6.92 -23.60
CA HIS A 217 13.28 8.14 -23.45
C HIS A 217 12.09 8.00 -22.47
N LEU A 218 11.95 6.84 -21.83
CA LEU A 218 10.93 6.65 -20.80
C LEU A 218 11.09 7.65 -19.67
N VAL A 219 9.98 8.31 -19.34
CA VAL A 219 9.80 9.27 -18.25
C VAL A 219 8.95 8.65 -17.15
N VAL A 220 7.92 7.89 -17.51
CA VAL A 220 7.04 7.17 -16.59
C VAL A 220 6.99 5.70 -16.94
N LEU A 221 7.20 4.85 -15.93
CA LEU A 221 7.06 3.40 -16.02
C LEU A 221 6.21 2.89 -14.86
N ASP A 222 5.03 2.37 -15.16
CA ASP A 222 4.19 1.64 -14.21
C ASP A 222 4.06 0.17 -14.61
N MET A 223 4.64 -0.68 -13.78
CA MET A 223 4.67 -2.13 -13.91
C MET A 223 4.10 -2.81 -12.66
N SER A 224 3.30 -2.07 -11.90
CA SER A 224 2.73 -2.56 -10.63
C SER A 224 1.77 -3.73 -10.87
N PHE A 225 1.61 -4.61 -9.88
CA PHE A 225 0.75 -5.79 -9.97
C PHE A 225 1.12 -6.69 -11.15
N ASN A 226 2.36 -7.19 -11.13
CA ASN A 226 2.90 -8.14 -12.11
C ASN A 226 3.70 -9.23 -11.37
N VAL A 227 4.50 -10.02 -12.08
CA VAL A 227 5.32 -11.11 -11.52
C VAL A 227 6.82 -10.93 -11.80
N ILE A 228 7.26 -9.67 -11.80
CA ILE A 228 8.65 -9.24 -12.09
C ILE A 228 9.56 -9.59 -10.91
N ARG A 229 10.76 -10.09 -11.23
CA ARG A 229 11.78 -10.49 -10.23
C ARG A 229 13.03 -9.61 -10.22
N SER A 230 13.24 -8.80 -11.25
CA SER A 230 14.43 -7.96 -11.43
C SER A 230 14.05 -6.59 -11.98
N SER A 231 14.59 -5.53 -11.37
CA SER A 231 14.47 -4.17 -11.87
C SER A 231 15.64 -3.76 -12.79
N ALA A 232 16.69 -4.58 -12.94
CA ALA A 232 17.93 -4.22 -13.63
C ALA A 232 17.76 -3.62 -15.05
N PRO A 233 16.81 -4.08 -15.90
CA PRO A 233 16.63 -3.53 -17.25
C PRO A 233 16.36 -2.02 -17.32
N VAL A 234 15.86 -1.41 -16.24
CA VAL A 234 15.57 0.04 -16.21
C VAL A 234 16.82 0.92 -16.22
N ALA A 235 18.01 0.33 -16.04
CA ALA A 235 19.28 1.07 -15.92
C ALA A 235 19.61 1.98 -17.11
N VAL A 236 19.02 1.74 -18.28
CA VAL A 236 19.23 2.55 -19.49
C VAL A 236 18.27 3.74 -19.60
N CYS A 237 17.20 3.78 -18.80
CA CYS A 237 16.14 4.78 -18.88
C CYS A 237 16.55 6.07 -18.16
N SER A 238 17.59 6.74 -18.68
CA SER A 238 18.19 7.93 -18.05
C SER A 238 17.24 9.12 -17.82
N ARG A 239 16.08 9.14 -18.49
CA ARG A 239 15.04 10.17 -18.38
C ARG A 239 13.91 9.79 -17.43
N LEU A 240 13.98 8.62 -16.79
CA LEU A 240 12.92 8.11 -15.94
C LEU A 240 12.77 9.03 -14.72
N GLN A 241 11.57 9.53 -14.50
CA GLN A 241 11.21 10.42 -13.39
C GLN A 241 10.33 9.68 -12.37
N ASP A 242 9.39 8.88 -12.85
CA ASP A 242 8.47 8.12 -12.02
C ASP A 242 8.54 6.62 -12.38
N CYS A 243 8.83 5.78 -11.38
CA CYS A 243 8.93 4.34 -11.55
C CYS A 243 8.10 3.62 -10.48
N TYR A 244 7.14 2.83 -10.93
CA TYR A 244 6.25 2.04 -10.09
C TYR A 244 6.42 0.56 -10.45
N ILE A 245 6.92 -0.24 -9.51
CA ILE A 245 7.08 -1.69 -9.62
C ILE A 245 6.50 -2.34 -8.35
N ALA A 246 5.43 -1.76 -7.82
CA ALA A 246 4.76 -2.25 -6.62
C ALA A 246 4.07 -3.60 -6.88
N ALA A 247 3.80 -4.38 -5.82
CA ALA A 247 3.09 -5.66 -5.93
C ALA A 247 3.72 -6.62 -6.97
N ASN A 248 5.02 -6.89 -6.82
CA ASN A 248 5.80 -7.77 -7.67
C ASN A 248 6.57 -8.80 -6.82
N LYS A 249 7.61 -9.43 -7.38
CA LYS A 249 8.40 -10.48 -6.71
C LYS A 249 9.89 -10.10 -6.59
N LEU A 250 10.21 -8.80 -6.56
CA LEU A 250 11.58 -8.31 -6.42
C LEU A 250 12.18 -8.73 -5.08
N ARG A 251 13.41 -9.23 -5.10
CA ARG A 251 14.18 -9.56 -3.87
C ARG A 251 15.28 -8.53 -3.57
N THR A 252 15.73 -7.82 -4.59
CA THR A 252 16.84 -6.86 -4.54
C THR A 252 16.48 -5.60 -5.33
N ILE A 253 17.14 -4.50 -4.99
CA ILE A 253 17.02 -3.22 -5.71
C ILE A 253 18.24 -3.08 -6.62
N GLU A 254 18.02 -3.02 -7.93
CA GLU A 254 19.09 -2.99 -8.93
C GLU A 254 18.74 -2.13 -10.15
N GLY A 255 19.75 -1.59 -10.83
CA GLY A 255 19.56 -0.77 -12.03
C GLY A 255 19.07 0.67 -11.79
N LEU A 256 18.83 1.08 -10.54
CA LEU A 256 18.25 2.39 -10.22
C LEU A 256 19.29 3.47 -9.85
N ALA A 257 20.48 3.09 -9.39
CA ALA A 257 21.44 4.01 -8.75
C ALA A 257 21.88 5.19 -9.64
N ASN A 258 21.91 5.00 -10.96
CA ASN A 258 22.39 6.01 -11.92
C ASN A 258 21.25 6.82 -12.56
N LEU A 259 19.99 6.61 -12.18
CA LEU A 259 18.84 7.31 -12.76
C LEU A 259 18.69 8.71 -12.14
N ALA A 260 19.56 9.64 -12.55
CA ALA A 260 19.68 10.96 -11.95
C ALA A 260 18.40 11.83 -12.03
N GLU A 261 17.49 11.54 -12.97
CA GLU A 261 16.21 12.25 -13.10
C GLU A 261 15.08 11.63 -12.25
N LEU A 262 15.28 10.45 -11.66
CA LEU A 262 14.25 9.72 -10.92
C LEU A 262 13.88 10.47 -9.63
N ARG A 263 12.59 10.83 -9.51
CA ARG A 263 12.03 11.57 -8.38
C ARG A 263 11.11 10.72 -7.53
N LYS A 264 10.37 9.78 -8.14
CA LYS A 264 9.44 8.91 -7.44
C LYS A 264 9.72 7.45 -7.75
N LEU A 265 9.87 6.66 -6.69
CA LEU A 265 10.12 5.23 -6.76
C LEU A 265 9.17 4.51 -5.82
N ASP A 266 8.32 3.66 -6.38
CA ASP A 266 7.44 2.78 -5.63
C ASP A 266 7.83 1.31 -5.85
N LEU A 267 8.30 0.68 -4.79
CA LEU A 267 8.68 -0.73 -4.71
C LEU A 267 7.87 -1.45 -3.62
N GLY A 268 6.71 -0.91 -3.23
CA GLY A 268 5.85 -1.49 -2.20
C GLY A 268 5.38 -2.91 -2.56
N ALA A 269 5.02 -3.70 -1.56
CA ALA A 269 4.51 -5.07 -1.73
C ALA A 269 5.45 -5.97 -2.59
N ASN A 270 6.73 -6.00 -2.25
CA ASN A 270 7.74 -6.87 -2.85
C ASN A 270 8.34 -7.82 -1.80
N ARG A 271 9.48 -8.45 -2.10
CA ARG A 271 10.21 -9.37 -1.20
C ARG A 271 11.62 -8.83 -0.89
N ILE A 272 11.78 -7.51 -0.89
CA ILE A 272 13.08 -6.83 -0.68
C ILE A 272 13.49 -6.96 0.79
N ARG A 273 14.75 -7.30 1.04
CA ARG A 273 15.33 -7.39 2.40
C ARG A 273 16.31 -6.27 2.72
N GLU A 274 17.01 -5.77 1.71
CA GLU A 274 18.06 -4.77 1.88
C GLU A 274 17.75 -3.51 1.07
N MET A 275 17.86 -2.36 1.72
CA MET A 275 17.78 -1.05 1.09
C MET A 275 19.14 -0.64 0.55
N GLY A 276 19.15 -0.01 -0.63
CA GLY A 276 20.36 0.52 -1.24
C GLY A 276 20.21 0.76 -2.74
N GLY A 277 21.22 1.40 -3.33
CA GLY A 277 21.25 1.65 -4.77
C GLY A 277 20.23 2.68 -5.25
N PHE A 278 19.85 3.64 -4.39
CA PHE A 278 18.92 4.70 -4.74
C PHE A 278 19.61 5.83 -5.53
N PRO A 279 18.92 6.43 -6.51
CA PRO A 279 19.46 7.56 -7.27
C PRO A 279 19.45 8.86 -6.46
N PRO A 280 20.43 9.76 -6.66
CA PRO A 280 20.63 10.96 -5.84
C PRO A 280 19.48 11.98 -5.90
N GLY A 281 18.71 11.99 -7.00
CA GLY A 281 17.60 12.91 -7.22
C GLY A 281 16.27 12.50 -6.58
N LEU A 282 16.23 11.37 -5.88
CA LEU A 282 14.98 10.79 -5.39
C LEU A 282 14.32 11.67 -4.32
N ARG A 283 13.00 11.85 -4.44
CA ARG A 283 12.18 12.67 -3.53
C ARG A 283 11.19 11.82 -2.75
N HIS A 284 10.52 10.89 -3.42
CA HIS A 284 9.54 10.01 -2.80
C HIS A 284 9.96 8.55 -2.97
N LEU A 285 10.09 7.83 -1.85
CA LEU A 285 10.48 6.44 -1.81
C LEU A 285 9.45 5.62 -1.02
N PHE A 286 8.80 4.68 -1.71
CA PHE A 286 7.82 3.77 -1.11
C PHE A 286 8.36 2.35 -1.12
N LEU A 287 8.53 1.78 0.07
CA LEU A 287 9.06 0.44 0.34
C LEU A 287 8.14 -0.34 1.29
N GLY A 288 6.90 0.11 1.45
CA GLY A 288 5.93 -0.54 2.32
C GLY A 288 5.68 -2.01 1.96
N LYS A 289 5.33 -2.85 2.92
CA LYS A 289 5.03 -4.30 2.71
C LYS A 289 6.19 -5.05 2.04
N ASN A 290 7.39 -4.96 2.61
CA ASN A 290 8.57 -5.71 2.20
C ASN A 290 9.09 -6.60 3.36
N LYS A 291 10.32 -7.10 3.26
CA LYS A 291 10.99 -7.90 4.30
C LYS A 291 12.24 -7.16 4.84
N ILE A 292 12.21 -5.82 4.88
CA ILE A 292 13.35 -4.99 5.26
C ILE A 292 13.54 -5.00 6.78
N GLU A 293 14.74 -5.30 7.24
CA GLU A 293 15.08 -5.38 8.67
C GLU A 293 15.80 -4.13 9.19
N ARG A 294 16.45 -3.36 8.29
CA ARG A 294 17.17 -2.14 8.64
C ARG A 294 17.11 -1.10 7.52
N ILE A 295 16.90 0.15 7.92
CA ILE A 295 16.98 1.30 7.00
C ILE A 295 18.46 1.57 6.68
N ALA A 296 18.76 1.68 5.38
CA ALA A 296 20.12 1.88 4.88
C ALA A 296 20.13 2.58 3.52
N GLY A 297 21.31 3.05 3.09
CA GLY A 297 21.52 3.55 1.73
C GLY A 297 20.94 4.93 1.45
N LEU A 298 20.61 5.70 2.49
CA LEU A 298 19.98 7.02 2.37
C LEU A 298 20.98 8.19 2.26
N ASP A 299 22.28 7.96 2.48
CA ASP A 299 23.30 9.03 2.58
C ASP A 299 23.46 9.88 1.31
N GLY A 300 23.15 9.30 0.15
CA GLY A 300 23.29 9.93 -1.16
C GLY A 300 22.03 10.60 -1.72
N ILE A 301 20.88 10.50 -1.03
CA ILE A 301 19.58 10.97 -1.54
C ILE A 301 19.07 12.18 -0.75
N ALA A 302 19.85 13.26 -0.78
CA ALA A 302 19.62 14.48 0.01
C ALA A 302 18.38 15.29 -0.42
N GLU A 303 17.69 14.92 -1.51
CA GLU A 303 16.42 15.50 -1.94
C GLU A 303 15.19 14.75 -1.39
N LEU A 304 15.37 13.65 -0.66
CA LEU A 304 14.27 12.81 -0.17
C LEU A 304 13.35 13.62 0.77
N SER A 305 12.07 13.70 0.43
CA SER A 305 11.03 14.40 1.19
C SER A 305 10.02 13.46 1.84
N VAL A 306 9.77 12.30 1.21
CA VAL A 306 8.82 11.29 1.69
C VAL A 306 9.49 9.92 1.69
N LEU A 307 9.45 9.26 2.85
CA LEU A 307 9.91 7.88 3.02
C LEU A 307 8.81 7.03 3.66
N ASP A 308 8.38 6.00 2.94
CA ASP A 308 7.47 4.97 3.45
C ASP A 308 8.20 3.62 3.53
N VAL A 309 8.31 3.09 4.74
CA VAL A 309 8.86 1.76 5.05
C VAL A 309 7.88 0.99 5.96
N GLN A 310 6.58 1.26 5.85
CA GLN A 310 5.53 0.60 6.64
C GLN A 310 5.48 -0.91 6.38
N SER A 311 4.95 -1.70 7.31
CA SER A 311 4.75 -3.14 7.14
C SER A 311 6.04 -3.87 6.73
N ASN A 312 7.12 -3.64 7.48
CA ASN A 312 8.42 -4.28 7.30
C ASN A 312 8.82 -5.03 8.58
N ARG A 313 10.10 -5.35 8.74
CA ARG A 313 10.64 -6.11 9.88
C ARG A 313 11.62 -5.26 10.70
N LEU A 314 11.43 -3.94 10.73
CA LEU A 314 12.31 -3.02 11.44
C LEU A 314 12.16 -3.22 12.95
N THR A 315 13.27 -3.41 13.66
CA THR A 315 13.31 -3.49 15.13
C THR A 315 14.00 -2.29 15.78
N SER A 316 14.83 -1.58 15.01
CA SER A 316 15.62 -0.43 15.49
C SER A 316 15.78 0.63 14.38
N LEU A 317 15.95 1.87 14.82
CA LEU A 317 16.30 3.02 13.97
C LEU A 317 17.74 3.50 14.19
N GLN A 318 18.56 2.71 14.88
CA GLN A 318 19.97 3.02 15.07
C GLN A 318 20.67 3.17 13.71
N ASP A 319 21.40 4.27 13.54
CA ASP A 319 22.14 4.63 12.32
C ASP A 319 21.29 4.65 11.04
N ALA A 320 19.96 4.70 11.15
CA ALA A 320 19.05 4.71 10.00
C ALA A 320 19.14 6.01 9.19
N PHE A 321 19.38 7.13 9.87
CA PHE A 321 19.28 8.47 9.29
C PHE A 321 20.58 9.25 9.47
N GLY A 322 21.21 9.61 8.35
CA GLY A 322 22.42 10.44 8.33
C GLY A 322 22.13 11.95 8.27
N PRO A 323 23.16 12.81 8.48
CA PRO A 323 23.03 14.28 8.51
C PRO A 323 22.69 14.93 7.15
N ASN A 324 22.64 14.13 6.08
CA ASN A 324 22.33 14.60 4.72
C ASN A 324 20.81 14.62 4.41
N LEU A 325 19.99 13.92 5.20
CA LEU A 325 18.53 13.85 5.02
C LEU A 325 17.81 15.11 5.52
N ARG A 326 18.20 16.27 4.99
CA ARG A 326 17.73 17.58 5.43
C ARG A 326 16.36 17.94 4.88
N THR A 327 15.88 17.25 3.85
CA THR A 327 14.61 17.57 3.18
C THR A 327 13.46 16.68 3.61
N LEU A 328 13.71 15.63 4.41
CA LEU A 328 12.69 14.67 4.79
C LEU A 328 11.62 15.35 5.65
N ARG A 329 10.37 15.27 5.20
CA ARG A 329 9.20 15.86 5.85
C ARG A 329 8.22 14.82 6.37
N GLU A 330 8.11 13.70 5.65
CA GLU A 330 7.16 12.64 5.97
C GLU A 330 7.89 11.30 6.10
N LEU A 331 7.66 10.63 7.21
CA LEU A 331 8.27 9.34 7.54
C LEU A 331 7.21 8.37 8.05
N TYR A 332 6.97 7.32 7.27
CA TYR A 332 5.97 6.31 7.57
C TYR A 332 6.65 4.98 7.93
N LEU A 333 6.46 4.53 9.18
CA LEU A 333 7.10 3.38 9.81
C LEU A 333 6.10 2.46 10.51
N ALA A 334 4.79 2.65 10.28
CA ALA A 334 3.76 1.83 10.89
C ALA A 334 3.90 0.34 10.57
N ASN A 335 3.38 -0.51 11.45
CA ASN A 335 3.42 -1.97 11.31
C ASN A 335 4.86 -2.49 11.20
N ASN A 336 5.67 -2.18 12.19
CA ASN A 336 7.02 -2.72 12.37
C ASN A 336 7.15 -3.26 13.80
N ALA A 337 8.36 -3.57 14.25
CA ALA A 337 8.65 -4.03 15.61
C ALA A 337 9.59 -3.05 16.34
N ILE A 338 9.53 -1.76 16.02
CA ILE A 338 10.37 -0.73 16.64
C ILE A 338 10.02 -0.63 18.12
N GLY A 339 11.03 -0.85 18.95
CA GLY A 339 10.87 -1.09 20.37
C GLY A 339 11.17 0.09 21.28
N PRO A 340 11.24 -0.16 22.60
CA PRO A 340 11.52 0.84 23.62
C PRO A 340 12.95 1.42 23.53
N ASP A 341 13.87 0.76 22.82
CA ASP A 341 15.26 1.19 22.61
C ASP A 341 15.39 2.36 21.61
N LEU A 342 14.27 2.92 21.14
CA LEU A 342 14.29 4.15 20.37
C LEU A 342 14.79 5.31 21.25
N GLU A 343 15.88 5.93 20.84
CA GLU A 343 16.51 7.08 21.52
C GLU A 343 16.39 8.36 20.69
N PRO A 344 16.38 9.56 21.32
CA PRO A 344 16.38 10.83 20.60
C PRO A 344 17.50 10.98 19.57
N GLY A 345 18.67 10.38 19.84
CA GLY A 345 19.82 10.38 18.93
C GLY A 345 19.55 9.69 17.58
N HIS A 346 18.60 8.75 17.52
CA HIS A 346 18.23 8.07 16.28
C HIS A 346 17.47 8.98 15.31
N LEU A 347 16.80 10.03 15.82
CA LEU A 347 15.97 10.95 15.03
C LEU A 347 16.59 12.35 14.89
N GLN A 348 17.75 12.59 15.50
CA GLN A 348 18.37 13.92 15.64
C GLN A 348 18.67 14.65 14.31
N HIS A 349 18.79 13.91 13.21
CA HIS A 349 19.10 14.47 11.89
C HIS A 349 17.85 14.86 11.09
N LEU A 350 16.65 14.47 11.53
CA LEU A 350 15.38 14.71 10.84
C LEU A 350 14.76 16.06 11.22
N ALA A 351 15.56 17.14 11.15
CA ALA A 351 15.19 18.46 11.67
C ALA A 351 14.00 19.13 10.95
N ASN A 352 13.62 18.66 9.76
CA ASN A 352 12.51 19.19 8.96
C ASN A 352 11.30 18.24 8.90
N LEU A 353 11.27 17.21 9.75
CA LEU A 353 10.16 16.26 9.79
C LEU A 353 8.90 16.94 10.35
N VAL A 354 7.80 16.80 9.61
CA VAL A 354 6.48 17.36 9.92
C VAL A 354 5.52 16.25 10.32
N THR A 355 5.60 15.11 9.65
CA THR A 355 4.73 13.95 9.88
C THR A 355 5.56 12.71 10.15
N ILE A 356 5.25 12.03 11.25
CA ILE A 356 5.80 10.71 11.55
C ILE A 356 4.69 9.75 11.96
N ASP A 357 4.68 8.59 11.31
CA ASP A 357 3.78 7.49 11.64
C ASP A 357 4.54 6.28 12.14
N LEU A 358 4.32 5.94 13.40
CA LEU A 358 4.89 4.79 14.10
C LEU A 358 3.78 3.92 14.70
N SER A 359 2.57 3.98 14.13
CA SER A 359 1.43 3.18 14.57
C SER A 359 1.74 1.67 14.45
N HIS A 360 1.19 0.82 15.31
CA HIS A 360 1.49 -0.62 15.32
C HIS A 360 3.00 -0.91 15.44
N ASN A 361 3.60 -0.43 16.54
CA ASN A 361 4.97 -0.74 16.95
C ASN A 361 4.97 -1.12 18.44
N ARG A 362 6.14 -1.11 19.10
CA ARG A 362 6.32 -1.52 20.51
C ARG A 362 6.86 -0.36 21.36
N LEU A 363 6.50 0.88 21.04
CA LEU A 363 6.96 2.08 21.75
C LEU A 363 6.28 2.21 23.10
N THR A 364 7.04 2.63 24.12
CA THR A 364 6.55 2.87 25.48
C THR A 364 6.71 4.31 25.94
N ARG A 365 7.42 5.14 25.16
CA ARG A 365 7.80 6.51 25.52
C ARG A 365 7.87 7.42 24.29
N LEU A 366 7.72 8.72 24.51
CA LEU A 366 7.68 9.73 23.44
C LEU A 366 8.90 10.67 23.44
N ASP A 367 9.80 10.61 24.42
CA ASP A 367 10.97 11.50 24.46
C ASP A 367 11.90 11.43 23.23
N PRO A 368 11.97 10.35 22.43
CA PRO A 368 12.72 10.36 21.17
C PRO A 368 12.25 11.42 20.17
N PHE A 369 10.97 11.81 20.21
CA PHE A 369 10.42 12.80 19.28
C PHE A 369 10.69 14.24 19.70
N ALA A 370 11.16 14.48 20.93
CA ALA A 370 11.39 15.83 21.45
C ALA A 370 12.45 16.64 20.67
N VAL A 371 13.27 15.96 19.86
CA VAL A 371 14.26 16.59 18.96
C VAL A 371 13.65 17.12 17.66
N LEU A 372 12.42 16.74 17.31
CA LEU A 372 11.75 17.04 16.05
C LEU A 372 10.97 18.35 16.13
N ALA A 373 11.67 19.49 16.15
CA ALA A 373 11.08 20.79 16.47
C ALA A 373 9.96 21.28 15.52
N LEU A 374 9.82 20.70 14.33
CA LEU A 374 8.80 21.04 13.33
C LEU A 374 7.69 19.98 13.22
N LEU A 375 7.65 19.01 14.12
CA LEU A 375 6.67 17.93 14.07
C LEU A 375 5.26 18.46 14.38
N GLU A 376 4.33 18.23 13.46
CA GLU A 376 2.93 18.65 13.54
C GLU A 376 1.99 17.43 13.69
N ASP A 377 2.29 16.34 12.98
CA ASP A 377 1.51 15.10 12.96
C ASP A 377 2.31 13.94 13.57
N LEU A 378 1.84 13.43 14.70
CA LEU A 378 2.47 12.30 15.42
C LEU A 378 1.48 11.14 15.57
N TRP A 379 1.69 10.07 14.80
CA TRP A 379 0.80 8.90 14.84
C TRP A 379 1.46 7.73 15.58
N LEU A 380 0.87 7.34 16.69
CA LEU A 380 1.38 6.34 17.64
C LEU A 380 0.30 5.35 18.07
N SER A 381 -0.80 5.21 17.32
CA SER A 381 -1.85 4.23 17.64
C SER A 381 -1.28 2.82 17.75
N TYR A 382 -1.88 1.97 18.58
CA TYR A 382 -1.43 0.58 18.75
C TYR A 382 0.06 0.46 19.12
N ASN A 383 0.46 1.18 20.17
CA ASN A 383 1.76 1.02 20.84
C ASN A 383 1.53 0.64 22.32
N ALA A 384 2.54 0.77 23.17
CA ALA A 384 2.52 0.39 24.58
C ALA A 384 2.80 1.57 25.52
N VAL A 385 2.36 2.78 25.18
CA VAL A 385 2.53 3.97 26.04
C VAL A 385 1.67 3.81 27.31
N PRO A 386 2.28 3.67 28.50
CA PRO A 386 1.57 3.15 29.67
C PRO A 386 0.62 4.17 30.31
N ASP A 387 1.00 5.45 30.36
CA ASP A 387 0.24 6.51 31.01
C ASP A 387 0.53 7.89 30.40
N LEU A 388 -0.20 8.91 30.85
CA LEU A 388 -0.12 10.28 30.34
C LEU A 388 1.21 10.99 30.69
N ASP A 389 1.91 10.59 31.75
CA ASP A 389 3.17 11.22 32.13
C ASP A 389 4.26 10.97 31.06
N HIS A 390 4.18 9.84 30.36
CA HIS A 390 5.05 9.47 29.25
C HIS A 390 4.87 10.33 27.99
N VAL A 391 3.81 11.15 27.92
CA VAL A 391 3.57 12.10 26.83
C VAL A 391 4.21 13.46 27.11
N SER A 392 4.40 13.83 28.38
CA SER A 392 4.98 15.11 28.80
C SER A 392 6.33 15.49 28.15
N PRO A 393 7.25 14.55 27.82
CA PRO A 393 8.51 14.89 27.17
C PRO A 393 8.38 15.63 25.84
N VAL A 394 7.27 15.44 25.12
CA VAL A 394 7.03 16.09 23.81
C VAL A 394 6.18 17.35 23.91
N ALA A 395 5.85 17.84 25.10
CA ALA A 395 4.96 18.99 25.33
C ALA A 395 5.35 20.30 24.61
N LYS A 396 6.60 20.42 24.14
CA LYS A 396 7.10 21.59 23.40
C LYS A 396 6.88 21.51 21.89
N LEU A 397 6.47 20.36 21.37
CA LEU A 397 6.24 20.15 19.95
C LEU A 397 4.99 20.91 19.50
N PRO A 398 4.98 21.50 18.28
CA PRO A 398 3.85 22.23 17.74
C PRO A 398 2.76 21.29 17.17
N LEU A 399 2.42 20.21 17.89
CA LEU A 399 1.50 19.18 17.38
C LEU A 399 0.12 19.77 17.07
N THR A 400 -0.36 19.51 15.85
CA THR A 400 -1.72 19.82 15.39
C THR A 400 -2.59 18.56 15.41
N CYS A 401 -1.96 17.39 15.25
CA CYS A 401 -2.59 16.08 15.23
C CYS A 401 -1.78 15.07 16.03
N ILE A 402 -2.45 14.31 16.89
CA ILE A 402 -1.87 13.18 17.60
C ILE A 402 -2.82 11.99 17.59
N TYR A 403 -2.30 10.82 17.23
CA TYR A 403 -3.00 9.55 17.38
C TYR A 403 -2.31 8.73 18.47
N LEU A 404 -3.03 8.43 19.54
CA LEU A 404 -2.57 7.62 20.68
C LEU A 404 -3.61 6.56 21.08
N GLU A 405 -4.73 6.43 20.36
CA GLU A 405 -5.70 5.36 20.56
C GLU A 405 -5.04 3.97 20.55
N HIS A 406 -5.66 3.03 21.26
CA HIS A 406 -5.11 1.69 21.46
C HIS A 406 -3.72 1.65 22.13
N ASN A 407 -3.35 2.69 22.87
CA ASN A 407 -2.33 2.63 23.93
C ASN A 407 -2.99 2.52 25.31
N PRO A 408 -2.31 1.94 26.32
CA PRO A 408 -2.81 1.94 27.70
C PRO A 408 -3.15 3.35 28.24
N CYS A 409 -2.37 4.38 27.88
CA CYS A 409 -2.61 5.76 28.30
C CYS A 409 -3.97 6.33 27.84
N ALA A 410 -4.52 5.83 26.73
CA ALA A 410 -5.81 6.28 26.19
C ALA A 410 -7.00 5.87 27.06
N GLN A 411 -6.82 4.96 28.02
CA GLN A 411 -7.85 4.56 28.98
C GLN A 411 -8.00 5.55 30.16
N ASP A 412 -7.07 6.52 30.33
CA ASP A 412 -7.21 7.54 31.38
C ASP A 412 -8.43 8.44 31.07
N PRO A 413 -9.38 8.65 32.01
CA PRO A 413 -10.54 9.51 31.79
C PRO A 413 -10.21 10.95 31.40
N ARG A 414 -8.98 11.40 31.69
CA ARG A 414 -8.49 12.74 31.35
C ARG A 414 -7.78 12.80 30.01
N TYR A 415 -7.60 11.67 29.31
CA TYR A 415 -6.77 11.53 28.10
C TYR A 415 -6.90 12.71 27.13
N VAL A 416 -8.10 12.97 26.61
CA VAL A 416 -8.33 14.08 25.66
C VAL A 416 -8.08 15.45 26.29
N ALA A 417 -8.57 15.68 27.52
CA ALA A 417 -8.40 16.96 28.20
C ALA A 417 -6.92 17.26 28.47
N PHE A 418 -6.18 16.27 28.95
CA PHE A 418 -4.75 16.35 29.20
C PHE A 418 -3.98 16.66 27.92
N LEU A 419 -4.23 15.95 26.81
CA LEU A 419 -3.55 16.21 25.55
C LEU A 419 -3.83 17.64 25.04
N ARG A 420 -5.07 18.11 25.15
CA ARG A 420 -5.44 19.47 24.71
C ARG A 420 -4.86 20.57 25.60
N ASP A 421 -4.70 20.30 26.89
CA ASP A 421 -4.04 21.22 27.81
C ASP A 421 -2.51 21.24 27.58
N LEU A 422 -1.93 20.08 27.26
CA LEU A 422 -0.51 19.91 27.00
C LEU A 422 -0.09 20.52 25.65
N PHE A 423 -0.95 20.40 24.63
CA PHE A 423 -0.72 20.87 23.26
C PHE A 423 -1.79 21.89 22.84
N PRO A 424 -1.57 23.19 23.05
CA PRO A 424 -2.56 24.21 22.72
C PRO A 424 -2.89 24.30 21.22
N THR A 425 -1.98 23.88 20.36
CA THR A 425 -2.11 23.85 18.88
C THR A 425 -2.96 22.69 18.36
N LEU A 426 -3.32 21.73 19.22
CA LEU A 426 -3.94 20.47 18.83
C LEU A 426 -5.37 20.67 18.32
N THR A 427 -5.59 20.37 17.05
CA THR A 427 -6.89 20.39 16.37
C THR A 427 -7.47 19.00 16.18
N GLN A 428 -6.67 17.95 16.30
CA GLN A 428 -7.11 16.57 16.13
C GLN A 428 -6.49 15.65 17.19
N VAL A 429 -7.34 14.84 17.84
CA VAL A 429 -6.93 13.73 18.71
C VAL A 429 -7.63 12.48 18.20
N ASP A 430 -6.84 11.51 17.75
CA ASP A 430 -7.32 10.30 17.09
C ASP A 430 -8.28 10.66 15.93
N ALA A 431 -9.43 9.98 15.82
CA ALA A 431 -10.46 10.27 14.82
C ALA A 431 -11.28 11.56 15.11
N ASN A 432 -11.08 12.23 16.25
CA ASN A 432 -11.91 13.36 16.68
C ASN A 432 -11.24 14.70 16.38
N CYS A 433 -11.99 15.58 15.71
CA CYS A 433 -11.60 16.97 15.47
C CYS A 433 -12.13 17.89 16.55
N TYR A 434 -11.33 18.89 16.91
CA TYR A 434 -11.66 19.89 17.92
C TYR A 434 -11.35 21.29 17.41
N PRO A 435 -12.08 22.31 17.89
CA PRO A 435 -11.68 23.69 17.63
C PRO A 435 -10.30 23.97 18.27
N PRO A 436 -9.52 24.92 17.72
CA PRO A 436 -8.29 25.37 18.34
C PRO A 436 -8.52 25.70 19.81
N SER A 437 -7.61 25.28 20.69
CA SER A 437 -7.76 25.62 22.11
C SER A 437 -7.79 27.14 22.25
N ARG A 438 -8.75 27.68 23.01
CA ARG A 438 -8.74 29.11 23.33
C ARG A 438 -7.54 29.33 24.24
N SER A 439 -6.57 30.13 23.78
CA SER A 439 -5.49 30.60 24.64
C SER A 439 -6.11 31.21 25.91
N PRO A 440 -5.67 30.83 27.11
CA PRO A 440 -6.11 31.50 28.34
C PRO A 440 -5.71 32.98 28.38
#